data_AF-A0A5C7Y7L0-F1
#
_entry.id   AF-A0A5C7Y7L0-F1
#
_cell.length_a   1.000
_cell.length_b   1.000
_cell.length_c   1.000
_cell.angle_alpha   90.00
_cell.angle_beta   90.00
_cell.angle_gamma   90.00
#
_symmetry.space_group_name_H-M   'P 1'
#
loop_
_entity.id
_entity.type
_entity.pdbx_description
1 polymer ?
#
loop_
_entity_poly.entity_id
_entity_poly.type
_entity_poly.pdbx_seq_one_letter_code
_entity_poly.pdbx_strand_id
1 'polypeptide(L)'
;MSVAPAPHVVARNIRAAQAGDGPESADMAAALKLASRLVADCTAADYPTIDWCAGVFRSADGAADMVVVSNAGFGYVPAGVYVPRTARVIGSDPLVDEAFRNRWFGWADPARILIEYGRLRPEGWRLVAAATTTDDVDALRDNGIEYRIAQRPDSPNLLSRPMLDADHQHRLELEHRDLHERLTPLLDADLERWMRERVAVPLGQAAVHSLVSSGVDCPDELRVVWRALMDEQRTPTQAEWGAFSDRCRGAYLEPDFSRPVGDPLPGMSSRPQAVYEKPWRLARTMELVLSWYADPPVLPLADMAYAAAAAGVDVRAVLSEPLRLVESHLR
;
A
#
# COMPACT_ATOMS: atom_id res chain seq x y z
N MET A 1 3.79 -13.26 44.50
CA MET A 1 2.86 -12.65 43.51
C MET A 1 3.52 -12.80 42.14
N SER A 2 3.07 -13.78 41.37
CA SER A 2 3.62 -14.14 40.07
C SER A 2 2.82 -13.40 38.99
N VAL A 3 3.50 -12.61 38.17
CA VAL A 3 2.94 -11.89 37.04
C VAL A 3 2.92 -12.86 35.85
N ALA A 4 1.73 -13.16 35.35
CA ALA A 4 1.54 -13.95 34.15
C ALA A 4 2.04 -13.15 32.92
N PRO A 5 2.72 -13.80 31.95
CA PRO A 5 3.10 -13.14 30.70
C PRO A 5 1.87 -12.95 29.79
N ALA A 6 1.85 -11.81 29.09
CA ALA A 6 0.83 -11.43 28.12
C ALA A 6 0.77 -12.41 26.92
N PRO A 7 -0.42 -12.68 26.35
CA PRO A 7 -0.55 -13.68 25.30
C PRO A 7 -0.35 -13.10 23.89
N HIS A 8 0.21 -13.95 23.02
CA HIS A 8 0.28 -13.85 21.55
C HIS A 8 1.41 -13.03 20.91
N VAL A 9 2.66 -13.41 21.19
CA VAL A 9 3.67 -13.49 20.13
C VAL A 9 3.59 -14.90 19.57
N VAL A 10 2.83 -15.09 18.50
CA VAL A 10 2.74 -16.40 17.83
C VAL A 10 4.10 -16.68 17.21
N ALA A 11 4.77 -17.70 17.72
CA ALA A 11 5.97 -18.27 17.13
C ALA A 11 5.68 -18.62 15.66
N ARG A 12 6.41 -17.99 14.73
CA ARG A 12 6.49 -18.39 13.31
C ARG A 12 7.08 -19.80 13.25
N ASN A 13 6.22 -20.80 13.33
CA ASN A 13 6.60 -22.19 13.10
C ASN A 13 6.58 -22.44 11.60
N ILE A 14 7.77 -22.57 11.02
CA ILE A 14 8.01 -23.03 9.66
C ILE A 14 7.33 -24.40 9.50
N ARG A 15 6.18 -24.44 8.84
CA ARG A 15 5.63 -25.64 8.21
C ARG A 15 5.45 -25.30 6.74
N ALA A 16 6.26 -25.94 5.91
CA ALA A 16 5.97 -26.02 4.49
C ALA A 16 4.56 -26.61 4.33
N ALA A 17 3.57 -25.79 4.01
CA ALA A 17 2.29 -26.29 3.54
C ALA A 17 2.55 -26.92 2.17
N GLN A 18 2.70 -28.24 2.17
CA GLN A 18 2.81 -29.01 0.93
C GLN A 18 1.51 -28.83 0.14
N ALA A 19 1.69 -28.35 -1.08
CA ALA A 19 0.83 -28.53 -2.22
C ALA A 19 0.15 -29.91 -2.24
N GLY A 20 -1.07 -29.99 -2.77
CA GLY A 20 -1.60 -31.28 -3.24
C GLY A 20 -0.64 -31.93 -4.24
N ASP A 21 -0.62 -33.27 -4.27
CA ASP A 21 0.33 -34.14 -4.99
C ASP A 21 0.34 -34.03 -6.55
N GLY A 22 -0.27 -32.99 -7.12
CA GLY A 22 -0.30 -32.75 -8.57
C GLY A 22 0.86 -31.89 -9.07
N PRO A 23 1.25 -32.00 -10.36
CA PRO A 23 2.18 -31.05 -10.98
C PRO A 23 1.62 -29.62 -10.89
N GLU A 24 2.48 -28.67 -10.53
CA GLU A 24 2.13 -27.26 -10.44
C GLU A 24 1.66 -26.71 -11.79
N SER A 25 0.52 -26.02 -11.80
CA SER A 25 0.01 -25.39 -13.02
C SER A 25 0.85 -24.16 -13.41
N ALA A 26 0.82 -23.80 -14.70
CA ALA A 26 1.48 -22.58 -15.17
C ALA A 26 0.93 -21.31 -14.49
N ASP A 27 -0.36 -21.30 -14.15
CA ASP A 27 -1.01 -20.20 -13.45
C ASP A 27 -0.51 -20.08 -12.01
N MET A 28 -0.37 -21.22 -11.32
CA MET A 28 0.19 -21.26 -9.98
C MET A 28 1.65 -20.83 -9.96
N ALA A 29 2.47 -21.29 -10.90
CA ALA A 29 3.86 -20.86 -11.03
C ALA A 29 3.98 -19.34 -11.26
N ALA A 30 3.10 -18.77 -12.10
CA ALA A 30 3.05 -17.33 -12.36
C ALA A 30 2.63 -16.52 -11.12
N ALA A 31 1.58 -16.96 -10.41
CA ALA A 31 1.12 -16.33 -9.18
C ALA A 31 2.19 -16.40 -8.08
N LEU A 32 2.83 -17.56 -7.89
CA LEU A 32 3.91 -17.75 -6.92
C LEU A 32 5.09 -16.85 -7.20
N LYS A 33 5.53 -16.76 -8.47
CA LYS A 33 6.60 -15.87 -8.88
C LYS A 33 6.28 -14.41 -8.53
N LEU A 34 5.06 -13.95 -8.81
CA LEU A 34 4.67 -12.57 -8.55
C LEU A 34 4.56 -12.27 -7.05
N ALA A 35 3.87 -13.10 -6.27
CA ALA A 35 3.75 -12.92 -4.83
C ALA A 35 5.13 -12.94 -4.13
N SER A 36 6.01 -13.88 -4.53
CA SER A 36 7.37 -13.97 -3.99
C SER A 36 8.20 -12.74 -4.34
N ARG A 37 8.02 -12.18 -5.54
CA ARG A 37 8.71 -10.95 -5.94
C ARG A 37 8.22 -9.75 -5.13
N LEU A 38 6.92 -9.55 -5.01
CA LEU A 38 6.34 -8.42 -4.29
C LEU A 38 6.75 -8.42 -2.80
N VAL A 39 6.78 -9.59 -2.16
CA VAL A 39 7.20 -9.69 -0.75
C VAL A 39 8.70 -9.46 -0.58
N ALA A 40 9.52 -9.87 -1.55
CA ALA A 40 10.95 -9.57 -1.57
C ALA A 40 11.19 -8.07 -1.78
N ASP A 41 10.47 -7.45 -2.70
CA ASP A 41 10.55 -6.02 -3.01
C ASP A 41 10.13 -5.17 -1.82
N CYS A 42 9.04 -5.53 -1.14
CA CYS A 42 8.64 -4.92 0.13
C CYS A 42 9.74 -5.04 1.19
N THR A 43 10.40 -6.20 1.27
CA THR A 43 11.48 -6.42 2.24
C THR A 43 12.71 -5.55 1.92
N ALA A 44 13.07 -5.40 0.64
CA ALA A 44 14.17 -4.54 0.18
C ALA A 44 13.87 -3.03 0.35
N ALA A 45 12.59 -2.67 0.32
CA ALA A 45 12.09 -1.31 0.49
C ALA A 45 11.73 -0.95 1.95
N ASP A 46 12.11 -1.76 2.93
CA ASP A 46 11.86 -1.54 4.36
C ASP A 46 10.37 -1.58 4.78
N TYR A 47 9.56 -2.40 4.09
CA TYR A 47 8.16 -2.72 4.40
C TYR A 47 7.96 -4.23 4.72
N PRO A 48 8.60 -4.77 5.77
CA PRO A 48 8.68 -6.23 6.00
C PRO A 48 7.38 -6.88 6.49
N THR A 49 6.34 -6.09 6.78
CA THR A 49 5.06 -6.57 7.33
C THR A 49 3.90 -6.54 6.35
N ILE A 50 4.14 -6.03 5.14
CA ILE A 50 3.13 -6.03 4.08
C ILE A 50 3.14 -7.40 3.42
N ASP A 51 1.99 -8.04 3.48
CA ASP A 51 1.74 -9.34 2.86
C ASP A 51 0.87 -9.15 1.62
N TRP A 52 1.12 -9.98 0.62
CA TRP A 52 0.48 -10.02 -0.68
C TRP A 52 -0.22 -11.34 -0.92
N CYS A 53 -1.26 -11.29 -1.74
CA CYS A 53 -1.75 -12.41 -2.49
C CYS A 53 -1.78 -12.05 -3.98
N ALA A 54 -1.26 -12.94 -4.82
CA ALA A 54 -1.36 -12.89 -6.27
C ALA A 54 -2.20 -14.08 -6.74
N GLY A 55 -3.10 -13.89 -7.68
CA GLY A 55 -3.86 -15.00 -8.23
C GLY A 55 -4.30 -14.77 -9.67
N VAL A 56 -4.54 -15.90 -10.33
CA VAL A 56 -4.93 -15.94 -11.75
C VAL A 56 -6.40 -16.27 -11.84
N PHE A 57 -7.16 -15.33 -12.41
CA PHE A 57 -8.52 -15.57 -12.83
C PHE A 57 -8.53 -16.09 -14.26
N ARG A 58 -9.37 -17.09 -14.53
CA ARG A 58 -9.67 -17.52 -15.90
C ARG A 58 -11.14 -17.41 -16.22
N SER A 59 -11.42 -16.96 -17.43
CA SER A 59 -12.75 -17.01 -18.03
C SER A 59 -13.02 -18.36 -18.68
N ALA A 60 -14.30 -18.62 -18.99
CA ALA A 60 -14.74 -19.83 -19.67
C ALA A 60 -14.18 -19.97 -21.10
N ASP A 61 -13.83 -18.86 -21.76
CA ASP A 61 -13.20 -18.83 -23.08
C ASP A 61 -11.67 -18.91 -23.05
N GLY A 62 -11.08 -19.06 -21.85
CA GLY A 62 -9.65 -19.33 -21.66
C GLY A 62 -8.75 -18.12 -21.48
N ALA A 63 -9.31 -16.89 -21.48
CA ALA A 63 -8.55 -15.70 -21.10
C ALA A 63 -8.08 -15.80 -19.64
N ALA A 64 -6.92 -15.19 -19.35
CA ALA A 64 -6.32 -15.17 -18.03
C ALA A 64 -6.07 -13.73 -17.59
N ASP A 65 -6.29 -13.46 -16.30
CA ASP A 65 -6.07 -12.15 -15.68
C ASP A 65 -5.36 -12.33 -14.33
N MET A 66 -4.16 -11.75 -14.21
CA MET A 66 -3.36 -11.80 -13.00
C MET A 66 -3.75 -10.62 -12.11
N VAL A 67 -4.16 -10.93 -10.88
CA VAL A 67 -4.64 -9.94 -9.91
C VAL A 67 -3.84 -10.04 -8.63
N VAL A 68 -3.48 -8.90 -8.06
CA VAL A 68 -2.74 -8.82 -6.79
C VAL A 68 -3.44 -7.91 -5.80
N VAL A 69 -3.30 -8.24 -4.52
CA VAL A 69 -3.78 -7.44 -3.40
C VAL A 69 -2.79 -7.53 -2.25
N SER A 70 -2.49 -6.40 -1.62
CA SER A 70 -1.80 -6.37 -0.34
C SER A 70 -2.79 -6.27 0.81
N ASN A 71 -2.39 -6.73 2.00
CA ASN A 71 -3.18 -6.51 3.21
C ASN A 71 -3.18 -5.03 3.65
N ALA A 72 -2.26 -4.21 3.16
CA ALA A 72 -2.10 -2.82 3.58
C ALA A 72 -3.17 -1.91 2.95
N GLY A 73 -3.95 -1.20 3.78
CA GLY A 73 -5.01 -0.32 3.31
C GLY A 73 -6.00 -1.10 2.44
N PHE A 74 -6.35 -0.60 1.26
CA PHE A 74 -7.08 -1.38 0.27
C PHE A 74 -6.21 -1.69 -0.94
N GLY A 75 -5.25 -2.61 -0.76
CA GLY A 75 -4.30 -2.99 -1.83
C GLY A 75 -3.18 -1.97 -2.08
N TYR A 76 -2.76 -1.25 -1.03
CA TYR A 76 -1.69 -0.24 -1.09
C TYR A 76 -0.38 -0.82 -1.64
N VAL A 77 0.26 -0.07 -2.53
CA VAL A 77 1.59 -0.38 -3.06
C VAL A 77 2.64 0.54 -2.40
N PRO A 78 3.62 0.00 -1.66
CA PRO A 78 4.64 0.82 -0.99
C PRO A 78 5.57 1.54 -1.95
N ALA A 79 6.16 2.65 -1.50
CA ALA A 79 7.19 3.35 -2.26
C ALA A 79 8.38 2.41 -2.52
N GLY A 80 8.89 2.40 -3.76
CA GLY A 80 9.98 1.51 -4.17
C GLY A 80 9.55 0.06 -4.45
N VAL A 81 8.25 -0.24 -4.47
CA VAL A 81 7.68 -1.52 -4.93
C VAL A 81 6.88 -1.26 -6.19
N TYR A 82 7.08 -2.10 -7.23
CA TYR A 82 6.45 -1.88 -8.53
C TYR A 82 5.72 -3.14 -9.00
N VAL A 83 4.48 -2.95 -9.44
CA VAL A 83 3.64 -4.05 -9.96
C VAL A 83 3.82 -4.12 -11.48
N PRO A 84 4.04 -5.31 -12.07
CA PRO A 84 4.19 -5.44 -13.51
C PRO A 84 2.92 -5.03 -14.24
N ARG A 85 3.05 -4.50 -15.45
CA ARG A 85 1.93 -4.09 -16.33
C ARG A 85 0.97 -5.22 -16.67
N THR A 86 1.44 -6.46 -16.58
CA THR A 86 0.65 -7.68 -16.80
C THR A 86 -0.22 -8.09 -15.63
N ALA A 87 -0.10 -7.41 -14.47
CA ALA A 87 -0.91 -7.67 -13.29
C ALA A 87 -1.74 -6.44 -12.91
N ARG A 88 -2.93 -6.71 -12.38
CA ARG A 88 -3.85 -5.69 -11.89
C ARG A 88 -3.85 -5.65 -10.36
N VAL A 89 -3.78 -4.46 -9.79
CA VAL A 89 -4.04 -4.25 -8.35
C VAL A 89 -5.53 -4.04 -8.13
N ILE A 90 -6.14 -4.70 -7.14
CA ILE A 90 -7.61 -4.61 -6.97
C ILE A 90 -8.09 -3.20 -6.68
N GLY A 91 -7.26 -2.38 -6.03
CA GLY A 91 -7.56 -1.00 -5.65
C GLY A 91 -8.01 -0.13 -6.83
N SER A 92 -7.46 -0.41 -8.02
CA SER A 92 -7.73 0.31 -9.25
C SER A 92 -8.81 -0.30 -10.14
N ASP A 93 -9.39 -1.44 -9.75
CA ASP A 93 -10.40 -2.10 -10.55
C ASP A 93 -11.78 -1.42 -10.40
N PRO A 94 -12.46 -1.03 -11.49
CA PRO A 94 -13.80 -0.43 -11.44
C PRO A 94 -14.89 -1.37 -10.92
N LEU A 95 -14.66 -2.70 -10.86
CA LEU A 95 -15.57 -3.65 -10.22
C LEU A 95 -15.68 -3.43 -8.70
N VAL A 96 -14.68 -2.78 -8.10
CA VAL A 96 -14.66 -2.53 -6.66
C VAL A 96 -15.32 -1.19 -6.34
N ASP A 97 -16.47 -1.27 -5.68
CA ASP A 97 -17.18 -0.10 -5.14
C ASP A 97 -16.66 0.32 -3.75
N GLU A 98 -17.12 1.47 -3.27
CA GLU A 98 -16.74 2.00 -1.97
C GLU A 98 -17.13 1.07 -0.81
N ALA A 99 -18.26 0.36 -0.92
CA ALA A 99 -18.70 -0.57 0.11
C ALA A 99 -17.74 -1.75 0.28
N PHE A 100 -17.26 -2.31 -0.84
CA PHE A 100 -16.24 -3.36 -0.85
C PHE A 100 -14.91 -2.82 -0.33
N ARG A 101 -14.48 -1.64 -0.80
CA ARG A 101 -13.23 -1.00 -0.31
C ARG A 101 -13.25 -0.85 1.19
N ASN A 102 -14.32 -0.29 1.74
CA ASN A 102 -14.47 -0.10 3.18
C ASN A 102 -14.46 -1.45 3.91
N ARG A 103 -15.26 -2.42 3.46
CA ARG A 103 -15.33 -3.73 4.12
C ARG A 103 -13.97 -4.42 4.28
N TRP A 104 -13.08 -4.31 3.28
CA TRP A 104 -11.81 -5.03 3.23
C TRP A 104 -10.59 -4.16 3.53
N PHE A 105 -10.78 -2.90 3.92
CA PHE A 105 -9.69 -1.99 4.24
C PHE A 105 -8.87 -2.47 5.45
N GLY A 106 -7.58 -2.69 5.25
CA GLY A 106 -6.63 -3.13 6.28
C GLY A 106 -6.73 -4.61 6.64
N TRP A 107 -7.57 -5.36 5.94
CA TRP A 107 -7.86 -6.76 6.25
C TRP A 107 -6.61 -7.61 6.26
N ALA A 108 -6.42 -8.43 7.30
CA ALA A 108 -5.16 -9.13 7.53
C ALA A 108 -4.83 -10.18 6.46
N ASP A 109 -5.84 -10.90 5.97
CA ASP A 109 -5.68 -11.99 4.99
C ASP A 109 -5.94 -11.49 3.55
N PRO A 110 -4.89 -11.21 2.75
CA PRO A 110 -5.06 -10.77 1.37
C PRO A 110 -5.67 -11.86 0.47
N ALA A 111 -5.52 -13.14 0.81
CA ALA A 111 -6.09 -14.23 0.03
C ALA A 111 -7.63 -14.23 0.14
N ARG A 112 -8.17 -13.96 1.34
CA ARG A 112 -9.61 -13.77 1.51
C ARG A 112 -10.15 -12.62 0.67
N ILE A 113 -9.44 -11.49 0.60
CA ILE A 113 -9.86 -10.35 -0.24
C ILE A 113 -9.98 -10.79 -1.71
N LEU A 114 -9.02 -11.59 -2.20
CA LEU A 114 -9.01 -12.07 -3.58
C LEU A 114 -10.18 -13.03 -3.89
N ILE A 115 -10.52 -13.92 -2.95
CA ILE A 115 -11.72 -14.78 -3.06
C ILE A 115 -12.98 -13.93 -3.22
N GLU A 116 -13.11 -12.89 -2.40
CA GLU A 116 -14.30 -12.06 -2.33
C GLU A 116 -14.41 -11.14 -3.55
N TYR A 117 -13.28 -10.62 -4.02
CA TYR A 117 -13.19 -9.93 -5.30
C TYR A 117 -13.60 -10.84 -6.48
N GLY A 118 -13.25 -12.14 -6.41
CA GLY A 118 -13.69 -13.12 -7.39
C GLY A 118 -15.21 -13.25 -7.51
N ARG A 119 -15.97 -12.93 -6.46
CA ARG A 119 -17.45 -12.93 -6.49
C ARG A 119 -18.05 -11.71 -7.18
N LEU A 120 -17.26 -10.64 -7.36
CA LEU A 120 -17.65 -9.47 -8.14
C LEU A 120 -17.40 -9.65 -9.64
N ARG A 121 -16.58 -10.65 -10.02
CA ARG A 121 -16.25 -10.92 -11.41
C ARG A 121 -17.49 -11.39 -12.18
N PRO A 122 -17.59 -11.07 -13.49
CA PRO A 122 -18.69 -11.55 -14.32
C PRO A 122 -18.78 -13.07 -14.33
N GLU A 123 -19.98 -13.59 -14.62
CA GLU A 123 -20.21 -15.03 -14.77
C GLU A 123 -19.21 -15.67 -15.74
N GLY A 124 -18.71 -16.85 -15.39
CA GLY A 124 -17.71 -17.58 -16.17
C GLY A 124 -16.25 -17.24 -15.83
N TRP A 125 -15.99 -16.18 -15.07
CA TRP A 125 -14.68 -15.94 -14.47
C TRP A 125 -14.54 -16.65 -13.13
N ARG A 126 -13.38 -17.30 -12.90
CA ARG A 126 -13.07 -17.95 -11.62
C ARG A 126 -11.59 -17.79 -11.28
N LEU A 127 -11.29 -17.67 -10.00
CA LEU A 127 -9.92 -17.82 -9.50
C LEU A 127 -9.53 -19.29 -9.66
N VAL A 128 -8.42 -19.57 -10.36
CA VAL A 128 -7.97 -20.96 -10.57
C VAL A 128 -6.72 -21.30 -9.77
N ALA A 129 -5.85 -20.31 -9.54
CA ALA A 129 -4.64 -20.47 -8.76
C ALA A 129 -4.31 -19.18 -8.00
N ALA A 130 -3.73 -19.29 -6.79
CA ALA A 130 -3.31 -18.14 -6.00
C ALA A 130 -2.11 -18.45 -5.10
N ALA A 131 -1.15 -17.53 -5.03
CA ALA A 131 -0.08 -17.55 -4.06
C ALA A 131 -0.31 -16.46 -3.01
N THR A 132 -0.24 -16.82 -1.74
CA THR A 132 -0.27 -15.86 -0.63
C THR A 132 1.06 -15.87 0.12
N THR A 133 1.39 -14.76 0.75
CA THR A 133 2.60 -14.64 1.60
C THR A 133 2.28 -14.81 3.08
N THR A 134 0.99 -14.98 3.42
CA THR A 134 0.51 -15.36 4.74
C THR A 134 0.53 -16.88 4.91
N ASP A 135 0.73 -17.35 6.15
CA ASP A 135 0.61 -18.77 6.47
C ASP A 135 -0.85 -19.24 6.53
N ASP A 136 -1.80 -18.30 6.67
CA ASP A 136 -3.23 -18.57 6.58
C ASP A 136 -3.64 -18.76 5.10
N VAL A 137 -4.12 -19.96 4.80
CA VAL A 137 -4.54 -20.41 3.47
C VAL A 137 -5.97 -20.95 3.48
N ASP A 138 -6.68 -20.81 4.60
CA ASP A 138 -8.01 -21.41 4.79
C ASP A 138 -9.00 -20.88 3.75
N ALA A 139 -8.97 -19.58 3.46
CA ALA A 139 -9.81 -18.97 2.43
C ALA A 139 -9.60 -19.60 1.03
N LEU A 140 -8.36 -19.90 0.64
CA LEU A 140 -8.05 -20.52 -0.65
C LEU A 140 -8.46 -22.00 -0.67
N ARG A 141 -8.10 -22.73 0.39
CA ARG A 141 -8.38 -24.17 0.53
C ARG A 141 -9.89 -24.43 0.53
N ASP A 142 -10.64 -23.67 1.33
CA ASP A 142 -12.08 -23.89 1.51
C ASP A 142 -12.89 -23.50 0.26
N ASN A 143 -12.30 -22.72 -0.66
CA ASN A 143 -12.87 -22.42 -1.98
C ASN A 143 -12.28 -23.29 -3.11
N GLY A 144 -11.49 -24.32 -2.77
CA GLY A 144 -10.96 -25.28 -3.74
C GLY A 144 -9.97 -24.69 -4.75
N ILE A 145 -9.27 -23.61 -4.37
CA ILE A 145 -8.29 -22.94 -5.23
C ILE A 145 -6.96 -23.69 -5.19
N GLU A 146 -6.26 -23.83 -6.31
CA GLU A 146 -4.85 -24.27 -6.27
C GLU A 146 -4.01 -23.19 -5.58
N TYR A 147 -3.30 -23.52 -4.50
CA TYR A 147 -2.56 -22.51 -3.75
C TYR A 147 -1.12 -22.88 -3.39
N ARG A 148 -0.32 -21.84 -3.13
CA ARG A 148 1.03 -21.92 -2.58
C ARG A 148 1.26 -20.79 -1.57
N ILE A 149 2.18 -21.03 -0.64
CA ILE A 149 2.69 -19.99 0.25
C ILE A 149 4.02 -19.47 -0.34
N ALA A 150 4.02 -18.22 -0.77
CA ALA A 150 5.20 -17.48 -1.19
C ALA A 150 6.03 -17.10 0.04
N GLN A 151 7.21 -17.70 0.17
CA GLN A 151 8.08 -17.46 1.32
C GLN A 151 8.74 -16.09 1.23
N ARG A 152 8.75 -15.37 2.35
CA ARG A 152 9.52 -14.14 2.48
C ARG A 152 11.02 -14.49 2.47
N PRO A 153 11.89 -13.69 1.83
CA PRO A 153 13.32 -13.99 1.81
C PRO A 153 13.95 -14.00 3.21
N ASP A 154 14.73 -15.03 3.51
CA ASP A 154 15.41 -15.18 4.81
C ASP A 154 16.56 -14.19 5.02
N SER A 155 17.11 -13.65 3.93
CA SER A 155 18.30 -12.79 3.93
C SER A 155 18.00 -11.43 3.30
N PRO A 156 17.36 -10.50 4.03
CA PRO A 156 16.92 -9.21 3.50
C PRO A 156 18.09 -8.35 2.99
N ASN A 157 19.26 -8.45 3.63
CA ASN A 157 20.46 -7.66 3.29
C ASN A 157 21.05 -7.99 1.91
N LEU A 158 20.59 -9.06 1.26
CA LEU A 158 21.05 -9.47 -0.08
C LEU A 158 20.12 -9.02 -1.20
N LEU A 159 19.00 -8.37 -0.87
CA LEU A 159 18.02 -7.92 -1.83
C LEU A 159 18.40 -6.55 -2.40
N SER A 160 18.39 -6.43 -3.72
CA SER A 160 18.51 -5.14 -4.39
C SER A 160 17.17 -4.40 -4.32
N ARG A 161 17.22 -3.09 -4.07
CA ARG A 161 16.02 -2.25 -4.16
C ARG A 161 15.46 -2.27 -5.60
N PRO A 162 14.15 -2.44 -5.78
CA PRO A 162 13.53 -2.41 -7.09
C PRO A 162 13.72 -1.04 -7.76
N MET A 163 13.83 -1.05 -9.08
CA MET A 163 13.83 0.16 -9.90
C MET A 163 12.64 0.10 -10.84
N LEU A 164 12.02 1.25 -11.08
CA LEU A 164 10.94 1.36 -12.07
C LEU A 164 11.53 1.22 -13.48
N ASP A 165 11.00 0.27 -14.24
CA ASP A 165 11.34 0.04 -15.64
C ASP A 165 10.08 0.14 -16.53
N ALA A 166 10.23 -0.13 -17.83
CA ALA A 166 9.12 -0.05 -18.79
C ALA A 166 8.04 -1.13 -18.57
N ASP A 167 8.39 -2.26 -17.98
CA ASP A 167 7.48 -3.40 -17.77
C ASP A 167 6.67 -3.28 -16.48
N HIS A 168 7.03 -2.32 -15.61
CA HIS A 168 6.36 -2.06 -14.34
C HIS A 168 5.62 -0.72 -14.35
N GLN A 169 4.70 -0.58 -13.39
CA GLN A 169 3.86 0.61 -13.22
C GLN A 169 4.25 1.36 -11.97
N HIS A 170 4.20 2.69 -12.05
CA HIS A 170 4.30 3.55 -10.87
C HIS A 170 3.02 3.40 -10.02
N ARG A 171 3.14 3.45 -8.68
CA ARG A 171 1.99 3.27 -7.77
C ARG A 171 0.83 4.25 -8.00
N LEU A 172 1.14 5.51 -8.30
CA LEU A 172 0.14 6.51 -8.72
C LEU A 172 -0.51 6.17 -10.07
N GLU A 173 0.21 5.58 -11.01
CA GLU A 173 -0.33 5.21 -12.34
C GLU A 173 -1.45 4.17 -12.20
N LEU A 174 -1.35 3.29 -11.20
CA LEU A 174 -2.34 2.25 -10.94
C LEU A 174 -3.71 2.84 -10.62
N GLU A 175 -3.79 3.82 -9.72
CA GLU A 175 -5.06 4.35 -9.22
C GLU A 175 -5.48 5.68 -9.89
N HIS A 176 -4.51 6.48 -10.31
CA HIS A 176 -4.69 7.82 -10.84
C HIS A 176 -3.81 8.06 -12.08
N ARG A 177 -3.96 7.21 -13.11
CA ARG A 177 -3.17 7.27 -14.36
C ARG A 177 -3.07 8.68 -14.94
N ASP A 178 -4.19 9.40 -15.03
CA ASP A 178 -4.21 10.75 -15.58
C ASP A 178 -3.41 11.76 -14.74
N LEU A 179 -3.42 11.64 -13.41
CA LEU A 179 -2.57 12.47 -12.55
C LEU A 179 -1.09 12.12 -12.73
N HIS A 180 -0.77 10.83 -12.83
CA HIS A 180 0.59 10.38 -13.12
C HIS A 180 1.08 10.96 -14.46
N GLU A 181 0.31 10.84 -15.53
CA GLU A 181 0.62 11.38 -16.86
C GLU A 181 0.82 12.90 -16.85
N ARG A 182 0.09 13.63 -16.00
CA ARG A 182 0.26 15.09 -15.83
C ARG A 182 1.49 15.46 -15.01
N LEU A 183 1.88 14.64 -14.05
CA LEU A 183 3.04 14.89 -13.17
C LEU A 183 4.37 14.47 -13.81
N THR A 184 4.40 13.42 -14.63
CA THR A 184 5.65 12.90 -15.25
C THR A 184 6.42 13.93 -16.08
N PRO A 185 5.79 14.80 -16.91
CA PRO A 185 6.52 15.77 -17.71
C PRO A 185 7.11 16.93 -16.89
N LEU A 186 6.72 17.08 -15.62
CA LEU A 186 7.03 18.24 -14.79
C LEU A 186 8.33 18.08 -13.98
N LEU A 187 9.28 17.30 -14.50
CA LEU A 187 10.55 16.92 -13.84
C LEU A 187 11.73 17.85 -14.17
N ASP A 188 11.47 19.07 -14.66
CA ASP A 188 12.50 20.09 -14.87
C ASP A 188 12.90 20.74 -13.53
N ALA A 189 14.19 21.02 -13.32
CA ALA A 189 14.71 21.62 -12.10
C ALA A 189 14.11 23.01 -11.79
N ASP A 190 13.78 23.80 -12.82
CA ASP A 190 13.11 25.09 -12.63
C ASP A 190 11.64 24.91 -12.18
N LEU A 191 11.00 23.83 -12.61
CA LEU A 191 9.66 23.46 -12.16
C LEU A 191 9.67 22.84 -10.77
N GLU A 192 10.76 22.18 -10.35
CA GLU A 192 10.83 21.46 -9.07
C GLU A 192 10.50 22.36 -7.87
N ARG A 193 11.07 23.57 -7.81
CA ARG A 193 10.76 24.54 -6.74
C ARG A 193 9.29 24.93 -6.75
N TRP A 194 8.76 25.21 -7.93
CA TRP A 194 7.40 25.69 -8.07
C TRP A 194 6.37 24.58 -7.83
N MET A 195 6.70 23.35 -8.21
CA MET A 195 5.94 22.14 -7.90
C MET A 195 5.99 21.81 -6.41
N ARG A 196 7.12 22.02 -5.74
CA ARG A 196 7.20 21.90 -4.28
C ARG A 196 6.22 22.86 -3.60
N GLU A 197 6.18 24.13 -4.01
CA GLU A 197 5.28 25.13 -3.42
C GLU A 197 3.80 24.94 -3.80
N ARG A 198 3.52 24.61 -5.07
CA ARG A 198 2.15 24.58 -5.60
C ARG A 198 1.50 23.20 -5.54
N VAL A 199 2.26 22.12 -5.49
CA VAL A 199 1.75 20.74 -5.52
C VAL A 199 2.04 20.03 -4.20
N ALA A 200 3.31 19.96 -3.79
CA ALA A 200 3.67 19.21 -2.59
C ALA A 200 3.08 19.83 -1.31
N VAL A 201 3.20 21.16 -1.13
CA VAL A 201 2.70 21.85 0.07
C VAL A 201 1.18 21.69 0.23
N PRO A 202 0.32 21.94 -0.79
CA PRO A 202 -1.12 21.70 -0.67
C PRO A 202 -1.48 20.25 -0.34
N LEU A 203 -0.77 19.26 -0.90
CA LEU A 203 -0.95 17.85 -0.52
C LEU A 203 -0.65 17.61 0.96
N GLY A 204 0.48 18.15 1.45
CA GLY A 204 0.86 18.05 2.86
C GLY A 204 -0.16 18.71 3.78
N GLN A 205 -0.63 19.92 3.42
CA GLN A 205 -1.65 20.66 4.15
C GLN A 205 -2.96 19.88 4.22
N ALA A 206 -3.44 19.37 3.08
CA ALA A 206 -4.66 18.59 3.02
C ALA A 206 -4.56 17.30 3.84
N ALA A 207 -3.42 16.60 3.79
CA ALA A 207 -3.21 15.37 4.55
C ALA A 207 -3.16 15.62 6.07
N VAL A 208 -2.39 16.60 6.52
CA VAL A 208 -2.30 16.95 7.96
C VAL A 208 -3.65 17.48 8.48
N HIS A 209 -4.34 18.30 7.69
CA HIS A 209 -5.67 18.80 8.05
C HIS A 209 -6.70 17.65 8.15
N SER A 210 -6.71 16.74 7.18
CA SER A 210 -7.57 15.55 7.18
C SER A 210 -7.31 14.66 8.40
N LEU A 211 -6.04 14.43 8.73
CA LEU A 211 -5.62 13.64 9.89
C LEU A 211 -6.13 14.24 11.21
N VAL A 212 -5.91 15.55 11.42
CA VAL A 212 -6.37 16.26 12.62
C VAL A 212 -7.89 16.27 12.71
N SER A 213 -8.57 16.53 11.60
CA SER A 213 -10.04 16.56 11.54
C SER A 213 -10.68 15.19 11.80
N SER A 214 -9.94 14.11 11.56
CA SER A 214 -10.37 12.73 11.84
C SER A 214 -10.22 12.34 13.33
N GLY A 215 -9.75 13.25 14.20
CA GLY A 215 -9.56 12.99 15.62
C GLY A 215 -8.42 12.00 15.91
N VAL A 216 -7.40 11.97 15.06
CA VAL A 216 -6.15 11.24 15.31
C VAL A 216 -5.20 12.15 16.07
N ASP A 217 -4.66 11.67 17.19
CA ASP A 217 -3.67 12.40 17.96
C ASP A 217 -2.34 12.46 17.19
N CYS A 218 -1.99 13.66 16.73
CA CYS A 218 -0.74 13.86 16.00
C CYS A 218 0.46 13.81 16.97
N PRO A 219 1.48 12.98 16.69
CA PRO A 219 2.69 12.93 17.50
C PRO A 219 3.42 14.28 17.48
N ASP A 220 4.19 14.56 18.53
CA ASP A 220 4.95 15.81 18.68
C ASP A 220 5.90 16.02 17.50
N GLU A 221 6.56 14.97 17.03
CA GLU A 221 7.54 15.02 15.95
C GLU A 221 6.89 15.52 14.64
N LEU A 222 5.70 15.00 14.31
CA LEU A 222 4.94 15.48 13.15
C LEU A 222 4.55 16.95 13.34
N ARG A 223 4.05 17.33 14.52
CA ARG A 223 3.64 18.72 14.80
C ARG A 223 4.81 19.70 14.72
N VAL A 224 5.98 19.33 15.23
CA VAL A 224 7.19 20.17 15.23
C VAL A 224 7.70 20.36 13.80
N VAL A 225 7.93 19.26 13.06
CA VAL A 225 8.41 19.33 11.68
C VAL A 225 7.41 20.05 10.80
N TRP A 226 6.12 19.74 10.91
CA TRP A 226 5.09 20.37 10.08
C TRP A 226 4.98 21.88 10.32
N ARG A 227 5.02 22.34 11.58
CA ARG A 227 5.03 23.78 11.89
C ARG A 227 6.25 24.48 11.32
N ALA A 228 7.42 23.86 11.44
CA ALA A 228 8.65 24.42 10.89
C ALA A 228 8.63 24.46 9.35
N LEU A 229 8.05 23.46 8.68
CA LEU A 229 7.88 23.46 7.21
C LEU A 229 6.94 24.56 6.71
N MET A 230 5.94 24.93 7.51
CA MET A 230 4.95 25.96 7.15
C MET A 230 5.36 27.38 7.57
N ASP A 231 6.50 27.53 8.23
CA ASP A 231 7.03 28.81 8.68
C ASP A 231 8.04 29.35 7.66
N GLU A 232 7.77 30.51 7.07
CA GLU A 232 8.63 31.12 6.05
C GLU A 232 10.04 31.46 6.54
N GLN A 233 10.24 31.61 7.86
CA GLN A 233 11.51 32.02 8.46
C GLN A 233 12.26 30.87 9.12
N ARG A 234 11.74 29.65 9.03
CA ARG A 234 12.30 28.50 9.73
C ARG A 234 12.32 27.27 8.84
N THR A 235 13.32 26.42 9.05
CA THR A 235 13.35 25.07 8.51
C THR A 235 13.52 24.07 9.66
N PRO A 236 13.03 22.82 9.54
CA PRO A 236 13.27 21.82 10.57
C PRO A 236 14.77 21.55 10.72
N THR A 237 15.23 21.48 11.96
CA THR A 237 16.63 21.18 12.27
C THR A 237 16.95 19.72 11.98
N GLN A 238 18.24 19.36 11.83
CA GLN A 238 18.64 17.97 11.61
C GLN A 238 18.18 17.04 12.75
N ALA A 239 18.16 17.51 14.01
CA ALA A 239 17.69 16.74 15.15
C ALA A 239 16.17 16.48 15.09
N GLU A 240 15.38 17.49 14.72
CA GLU A 240 13.93 17.37 14.54
C GLU A 240 13.59 16.41 13.39
N TRP A 241 14.33 16.54 12.29
CA TRP A 241 14.24 15.64 11.17
C TRP A 241 14.60 14.20 11.54
N GLY A 242 15.67 13.99 12.30
CA GLY A 242 16.07 12.67 12.80
C GLY A 242 15.00 12.05 13.68
N ALA A 243 14.47 12.80 14.66
CA ALA A 243 13.38 12.33 15.52
C ALA A 243 12.11 11.99 14.73
N PHE A 244 11.76 12.81 13.74
CA PHE A 244 10.62 12.55 12.87
C PHE A 244 10.81 11.30 12.01
N SER A 245 11.99 11.13 11.40
CA SER A 245 12.34 9.93 10.63
C SER A 245 12.27 8.65 11.48
N ASP A 246 12.77 8.71 12.72
CA ASP A 246 12.67 7.61 13.69
C ASP A 246 11.21 7.29 14.01
N ARG A 247 10.38 8.32 14.24
CA ARG A 247 8.94 8.16 14.50
C ARG A 247 8.22 7.55 13.29
N CYS A 248 8.58 7.91 12.06
CA CYS A 248 8.00 7.35 10.83
C CYS A 248 8.21 5.84 10.76
N ARG A 249 9.40 5.34 11.08
CA ARG A 249 9.70 3.89 11.08
C ARG A 249 8.78 3.11 12.01
N GLY A 250 8.49 3.64 13.20
CA GLY A 250 7.50 3.06 14.11
C GLY A 250 6.06 3.16 13.57
N ALA A 251 5.69 4.34 13.05
CA ALA A 251 4.34 4.60 12.55
C ALA A 251 3.94 3.66 11.40
N TYR A 252 4.88 3.26 10.55
CA TYR A 252 4.59 2.34 9.44
C TYR A 252 4.19 0.94 9.89
N LEU A 253 4.60 0.52 11.08
CA LEU A 253 4.29 -0.80 11.66
C LEU A 253 3.03 -0.76 12.54
N GLU A 254 2.63 0.42 13.02
CA GLU A 254 1.48 0.56 13.92
C GLU A 254 0.15 0.01 13.38
N PRO A 255 -0.22 0.21 12.09
CA PRO A 255 -1.46 -0.35 11.54
C PRO A 255 -1.54 -1.87 11.70
N ASP A 256 -0.41 -2.57 11.66
CA ASP A 256 -0.37 -4.04 11.68
C ASP A 256 -0.95 -4.62 12.97
N PHE A 257 -0.80 -3.94 14.10
CA PHE A 257 -1.35 -4.39 15.39
C PHE A 257 -2.88 -4.33 15.47
N SER A 258 -3.50 -3.62 14.53
CA SER A 258 -4.93 -3.28 14.54
C SER A 258 -5.72 -3.85 13.37
N ARG A 259 -5.09 -4.67 12.52
CA ARG A 259 -5.72 -5.29 11.34
C ARG A 259 -7.00 -6.05 11.72
N PRO A 260 -8.11 -5.85 10.98
CA PRO A 260 -9.28 -6.71 11.09
C PRO A 260 -8.95 -8.16 10.71
N VAL A 261 -9.54 -9.11 11.43
CA VAL A 261 -9.37 -10.56 11.28
C VAL A 261 -10.71 -11.30 11.51
N GLY A 262 -10.82 -12.56 11.10
CA GLY A 262 -11.98 -13.43 11.35
C GLY A 262 -13.11 -13.25 10.33
N ASP A 263 -14.29 -13.84 10.52
CA ASP A 263 -15.39 -13.64 9.58
C ASP A 263 -16.03 -12.25 9.76
N PRO A 264 -16.25 -11.47 8.67
CA PRO A 264 -17.02 -10.24 8.72
C PRO A 264 -18.51 -10.60 8.83
N LEU A 265 -18.94 -11.14 9.97
CA LEU A 265 -20.33 -11.50 10.22
C LEU A 265 -21.21 -10.24 10.27
N PRO A 266 -22.49 -10.34 9.84
CA PRO A 266 -23.43 -9.24 9.98
C PRO A 266 -23.59 -8.85 11.45
N GLY A 267 -23.23 -7.61 11.81
CA GLY A 267 -23.51 -7.02 13.12
C GLY A 267 -22.48 -7.26 14.23
N MET A 268 -21.36 -7.94 13.96
CA MET A 268 -20.25 -8.04 14.92
C MET A 268 -18.90 -7.95 14.19
N SER A 269 -18.24 -6.79 14.24
CA SER A 269 -16.85 -6.69 13.80
C SER A 269 -15.93 -7.19 14.92
N SER A 270 -15.20 -8.28 14.68
CA SER A 270 -13.88 -8.51 15.26
C SER A 270 -12.97 -7.32 14.87
N ARG A 271 -12.89 -6.33 15.78
CA ARG A 271 -12.25 -4.99 15.66
C ARG A 271 -12.85 -4.10 14.55
N PRO A 272 -13.42 -2.92 14.89
CA PRO A 272 -13.92 -1.98 13.89
C PRO A 272 -12.79 -1.53 12.96
N GLN A 273 -13.04 -1.49 11.64
CA GLN A 273 -12.15 -0.92 10.63
C GLN A 273 -11.59 0.46 11.03
N ALA A 274 -12.40 1.26 11.73
CA ALA A 274 -12.03 2.56 12.29
C ALA A 274 -10.81 2.52 13.23
N VAL A 275 -10.52 1.37 13.87
CA VAL A 275 -9.33 1.19 14.73
C VAL A 275 -8.06 1.07 13.87
N TYR A 276 -8.14 0.41 12.72
CA TYR A 276 -7.03 0.31 11.76
C TYR A 276 -6.79 1.62 11.00
N GLU A 277 -7.87 2.31 10.66
CA GLU A 277 -7.82 3.50 9.82
C GLU A 277 -7.01 4.65 10.44
N LYS A 278 -7.09 4.84 11.76
CA LYS A 278 -6.36 5.91 12.46
C LYS A 278 -4.83 5.81 12.33
N PRO A 279 -4.17 4.71 12.77
CA PRO A 279 -2.73 4.56 12.58
C PRO A 279 -2.35 4.49 11.10
N TRP A 280 -3.23 3.96 10.24
CA TRP A 280 -3.00 3.96 8.79
C TRP A 280 -2.88 5.37 8.21
N ARG A 281 -3.85 6.24 8.48
CA ARG A 281 -3.85 7.63 8.00
C ARG A 281 -2.63 8.37 8.56
N LEU A 282 -2.30 8.19 9.84
CA LEU A 282 -1.10 8.76 10.44
C LEU A 282 0.17 8.34 9.68
N ALA A 283 0.35 7.04 9.43
CA ALA A 283 1.50 6.51 8.71
C ALA A 283 1.64 7.11 7.30
N ARG A 284 0.54 7.19 6.54
CA ARG A 284 0.56 7.74 5.17
C ARG A 284 0.77 9.27 5.14
N THR A 285 0.22 10.01 6.11
CA THR A 285 0.53 11.44 6.28
C THR A 285 2.00 11.65 6.63
N MET A 286 2.56 10.84 7.52
CA MET A 286 3.97 10.93 7.90
C MET A 286 4.91 10.55 6.75
N GLU A 287 4.55 9.54 5.94
CA GLU A 287 5.27 9.18 4.71
C GLU A 287 5.35 10.36 3.75
N LEU A 288 4.21 11.02 3.52
CA LEU A 288 4.16 12.24 2.72
C LEU A 288 5.12 13.29 3.29
N VAL A 289 4.99 13.66 4.58
CA VAL A 289 5.82 14.71 5.22
C VAL A 289 7.31 14.38 5.26
N LEU A 290 7.69 13.10 5.31
CA LEU A 290 9.09 12.67 5.27
C LEU A 290 9.77 12.98 3.93
N SER A 291 9.00 13.13 2.86
CA SER A 291 9.51 13.49 1.53
C SER A 291 10.35 14.78 1.54
N TRP A 292 10.06 15.70 2.46
CA TRP A 292 10.78 16.97 2.60
C TRP A 292 12.09 16.89 3.40
N TYR A 293 12.44 15.72 3.95
CA TYR A 293 13.63 15.53 4.80
C TYR A 293 14.95 15.82 4.08
N ALA A 294 15.01 15.57 2.78
CA ALA A 294 16.19 15.74 1.95
C ALA A 294 15.96 16.70 0.78
N ASP A 295 17.05 17.21 0.23
CA ASP A 295 17.13 17.90 -1.07
C ASP A 295 18.15 17.16 -1.94
N PRO A 296 17.73 16.43 -3.00
CA PRO A 296 16.36 16.30 -3.50
C PRO A 296 15.42 15.54 -2.53
N PRO A 297 14.08 15.69 -2.68
CA PRO A 297 13.09 15.03 -1.85
C PRO A 297 13.29 13.50 -1.75
N VAL A 298 12.95 12.94 -0.59
CA VAL A 298 13.01 11.47 -0.36
C VAL A 298 12.03 10.72 -1.25
N LEU A 299 10.88 11.33 -1.56
CA LEU A 299 9.89 10.80 -2.51
C LEU A 299 9.67 11.80 -3.67
N PRO A 300 9.63 11.33 -4.93
CA PRO A 300 9.12 12.10 -6.06
C PRO A 300 7.68 12.57 -5.85
N LEU A 301 7.26 13.62 -6.57
CA LEU A 301 5.92 14.20 -6.44
C LEU A 301 4.77 13.20 -6.72
N ALA A 302 4.96 12.29 -7.68
CA ALA A 302 3.97 11.27 -7.97
C ALA A 302 3.78 10.31 -6.77
N ASP A 303 4.87 10.00 -6.06
CA ASP A 303 4.84 9.20 -4.84
C ASP A 303 4.20 9.98 -3.68
N MET A 304 4.43 11.29 -3.59
CA MET A 304 3.77 12.16 -2.60
C MET A 304 2.24 12.21 -2.83
N ALA A 305 1.80 12.37 -4.08
CA ALA A 305 0.39 12.34 -4.43
C ALA A 305 -0.25 10.99 -4.08
N TYR A 306 0.43 9.87 -4.34
CA TYR A 306 -0.06 8.56 -3.94
C TYR A 306 -0.18 8.41 -2.42
N ALA A 307 0.83 8.85 -1.66
CA ALA A 307 0.79 8.81 -0.19
C ALA A 307 -0.35 9.69 0.37
N ALA A 308 -0.61 10.85 -0.22
CA ALA A 308 -1.72 11.71 0.15
C ALA A 308 -3.08 11.05 -0.11
N ALA A 309 -3.26 10.42 -1.29
CA ALA A 309 -4.48 9.67 -1.62
C ALA A 309 -4.70 8.53 -0.62
N ALA A 310 -3.65 7.76 -0.31
CA ALA A 310 -3.69 6.69 0.67
C ALA A 310 -3.98 7.18 2.11
N ALA A 311 -3.68 8.46 2.42
CA ALA A 311 -4.06 9.11 3.68
C ALA A 311 -5.52 9.61 3.70
N GLY A 312 -6.28 9.40 2.62
CA GLY A 312 -7.68 9.82 2.50
C GLY A 312 -7.87 11.24 1.97
N VAL A 313 -6.89 11.80 1.26
CA VAL A 313 -7.02 13.09 0.59
C VAL A 313 -7.60 12.89 -0.81
N ASP A 314 -8.58 13.72 -1.20
CA ASP A 314 -9.00 13.82 -2.60
C ASP A 314 -7.94 14.60 -3.40
N VAL A 315 -6.93 13.87 -3.88
CA VAL A 315 -5.79 14.44 -4.60
C VAL A 315 -6.18 15.07 -5.92
N ARG A 316 -7.28 14.65 -6.55
CA ARG A 316 -7.78 15.28 -7.78
C ARG A 316 -8.32 16.67 -7.48
N ALA A 317 -9.13 16.79 -6.43
CA ALA A 317 -9.64 18.07 -5.99
C ALA A 317 -8.51 19.02 -5.61
N VAL A 318 -7.57 18.56 -4.76
CA VAL A 318 -6.44 19.36 -4.27
C VAL A 318 -5.53 19.83 -5.41
N LEU A 319 -5.25 18.98 -6.40
CA LEU A 319 -4.29 19.28 -7.46
C LEU A 319 -4.91 19.90 -8.73
N SER A 320 -6.23 19.99 -8.81
CA SER A 320 -6.95 20.48 -10.00
C SER A 320 -6.45 21.86 -10.45
N GLU A 321 -6.55 22.86 -9.58
CA GLU A 321 -6.15 24.24 -9.85
C GLU A 321 -4.62 24.43 -9.90
N PRO A 322 -3.83 23.87 -8.95
CA PRO A 322 -2.38 23.97 -9.03
C PRO A 322 -1.79 23.44 -10.33
N LEU A 323 -2.20 22.25 -10.78
CA LEU A 323 -1.68 21.68 -12.02
C LEU A 323 -2.11 22.49 -13.24
N ARG A 324 -3.35 23.02 -13.25
CA ARG A 324 -3.81 23.90 -14.33
C ARG A 324 -2.95 25.15 -14.46
N LEU A 325 -2.60 25.78 -13.33
CA LEU A 325 -1.68 26.92 -13.31
C LEU A 325 -0.31 26.51 -13.85
N VAL A 326 0.17 25.32 -13.46
CA VAL A 326 1.47 24.83 -13.93
C VAL A 326 1.53 24.61 -15.42
N GLU A 327 0.54 23.91 -15.94
CA GLU A 327 0.41 23.64 -17.36
C GLU A 327 0.24 24.93 -18.18
N SER A 328 -0.40 25.96 -17.62
CA SER A 328 -0.55 27.25 -18.29
C SER A 328 0.75 28.05 -18.37
N HIS A 329 1.67 27.86 -17.44
CA HIS A 329 2.98 28.52 -17.46
C HIS A 329 3.94 27.89 -18.49
N LEU A 330 3.67 26.63 -18.86
CA LEU A 330 4.46 25.86 -19.84
C LEU A 330 4.01 26.06 -21.30
N ARG A 331 2.93 26.81 -21.54
CA ARG A 331 2.39 27.12 -22.88
C ARG A 331 2.72 28.55 -23.26
#